data_AF-A0A6J6RJY5-F1
#
_entry.id   AF-A0A6J6RJY5-F1
#
_cell.length_a   1.000
_cell.length_b   1.000
_cell.length_c   1.000
_cell.angle_alpha   90.00
_cell.angle_beta   90.00
_cell.angle_gamma   90.00
#
_symmetry.space_group_name_H-M   'P 1'
#
loop_
_entity.id
_entity.type
_entity.pdbx_description
1 polymer ?
#
loop_
_entity_poly.entity_id
_entity_poly.type
_entity_poly.pdbx_seq_one_letter_code
_entity_poly.pdbx_strand_id
1 'polypeptide(L)'
;MRPETAQGIFINFDNVASTSRKKPPFGIGQIGKSFRNEITPGNFIFRTREFEQMEMEFFVVPGTDEQWHQYWIDTRLAWYKDLGINPDRLRIFEHPKEKLSHYSKRTADIEYKFEFAGTEWGELEGIANRTDFDLKAHSRASGENLTWFDQEKNERWTPYVIEPAAGVDRCALTFMLDAYTEDEAPNSKGEMEKRAVMKLDFRLAPIKVAVLPLSRNADLSPKAKDLATALRKHWNVDFDDAGAIGRRYRRQDEIGTPFCITVDFESLDDQAVTIRERDTMAQSRIALDQVESYLAQKLLGC
;
A
#
# COMPACT_ATOMS: atom_id res chain seq x y z
N MET A 1 -18.93 17.68 -5.96
CA MET A 1 -17.95 16.69 -5.46
C MET A 1 -16.75 16.71 -6.39
N ARG A 2 -15.53 16.51 -5.87
CA ARG A 2 -14.32 16.55 -6.68
C ARG A 2 -14.11 15.24 -7.45
N PRO A 3 -13.68 15.27 -8.73
CA PRO A 3 -13.41 14.06 -9.53
C PRO A 3 -11.99 13.51 -9.34
N GLU A 4 -11.12 14.29 -8.70
CA GLU A 4 -9.72 14.03 -8.38
C GLU A 4 -9.31 14.83 -7.13
N THR A 5 -8.16 14.52 -6.55
CA THR A 5 -7.61 15.17 -5.35
C THR A 5 -6.63 16.30 -5.66
N ALA A 6 -6.01 16.28 -6.85
CA ALA A 6 -5.02 17.22 -7.38
C ALA A 6 -5.40 18.70 -7.24
N GLN A 7 -6.65 19.07 -7.56
CA GLN A 7 -7.08 20.48 -7.56
C GLN A 7 -6.94 21.16 -6.20
N GLY A 8 -7.11 20.42 -5.10
CA GLY A 8 -6.90 20.96 -3.76
C GLY A 8 -5.44 21.32 -3.48
N ILE A 9 -4.51 20.59 -4.11
CA ILE A 9 -3.07 20.81 -3.99
C ILE A 9 -2.67 22.10 -4.71
N PHE A 10 -3.14 22.31 -5.95
CA PHE A 10 -2.82 23.52 -6.72
C PHE A 10 -3.29 24.80 -6.06
N ILE A 11 -4.51 24.80 -5.50
CA ILE A 11 -5.05 25.97 -4.78
C ILE A 11 -4.23 26.30 -3.53
N ASN A 12 -3.57 25.31 -2.92
CA ASN A 12 -2.75 25.48 -1.71
C ASN A 12 -1.25 25.54 -1.97
N PHE A 13 -0.81 25.59 -3.23
CA PHE A 13 0.61 25.55 -3.61
C PHE A 13 1.44 26.59 -2.85
N ASP A 14 1.07 27.87 -2.92
CA ASP A 14 1.83 28.96 -2.28
C ASP A 14 1.84 28.85 -0.75
N ASN A 15 0.71 28.46 -0.15
CA ASN A 15 0.59 28.27 1.30
C ASN A 15 1.52 27.15 1.78
N VAL A 16 1.54 26.02 1.08
CA VAL A 16 2.40 24.89 1.45
C VAL A 16 3.87 25.23 1.19
N ALA A 17 4.19 25.81 0.03
CA ALA A 17 5.57 26.17 -0.30
C ALA A 17 6.17 27.14 0.72
N SER A 18 5.43 28.19 1.09
CA SER A 18 5.87 29.20 2.05
C SER A 18 6.01 28.66 3.48
N THR A 19 5.03 27.89 3.96
CA THR A 19 5.03 27.39 5.35
C THR A 19 6.00 26.23 5.57
N SER A 20 6.16 25.34 4.58
CA SER A 20 7.09 24.21 4.66
C SER A 20 8.55 24.57 4.34
N ARG A 21 8.79 25.79 3.87
CA ARG A 21 10.11 26.29 3.43
C ARG A 21 10.77 25.38 2.37
N LYS A 22 9.95 24.69 1.57
CA LYS A 22 10.42 23.86 0.46
C LYS A 22 10.74 24.75 -0.74
N LYS A 23 11.75 24.34 -1.52
CA LYS A 23 12.07 24.91 -2.83
C LYS A 23 11.86 23.79 -3.86
N PRO A 24 11.40 24.09 -5.09
CA PRO A 24 11.40 23.10 -6.15
C PRO A 24 12.81 22.51 -6.36
N PRO A 25 12.93 21.18 -6.57
CA PRO A 25 11.83 20.23 -6.70
C PRO A 25 11.23 19.80 -5.34
N PHE A 26 9.90 19.79 -5.24
CA PHE A 26 9.18 19.25 -4.06
C PHE A 26 7.79 18.74 -4.43
N GLY A 27 7.25 17.83 -3.62
CA GLY A 27 5.91 17.26 -3.81
C GLY A 27 4.94 17.60 -2.69
N ILE A 28 3.66 17.68 -3.03
CA ILE A 28 2.55 17.71 -2.09
C ILE A 28 1.70 16.49 -2.39
N GLY A 29 1.59 15.56 -1.44
CA GLY A 29 0.77 14.36 -1.56
C GLY A 29 -0.57 14.51 -0.86
N GLN A 30 -1.62 13.94 -1.43
CA GLN A 30 -2.94 13.89 -0.81
C GLN A 30 -3.58 12.51 -1.02
N ILE A 31 -4.19 11.99 0.04
CA ILE A 31 -5.02 10.79 -0.02
C ILE A 31 -6.46 11.20 0.28
N GLY A 32 -7.40 10.75 -0.52
CA GLY A 32 -8.80 10.88 -0.15
C GLY A 32 -9.78 10.57 -1.27
N LYS A 33 -11.06 10.79 -0.94
CA LYS A 33 -12.17 10.42 -1.82
C LYS A 33 -12.30 11.30 -3.04
N SER A 34 -12.67 10.67 -4.15
CA SER A 34 -13.02 11.27 -5.43
C SER A 34 -14.29 10.63 -5.99
N PHE A 35 -15.00 11.39 -6.82
CA PHE A 35 -16.32 11.01 -7.31
C PHE A 35 -16.43 11.22 -8.82
N ARG A 36 -16.76 10.15 -9.55
CA ARG A 36 -17.02 10.19 -11.00
C ARG A 36 -18.42 9.66 -11.28
N ASN A 37 -19.19 10.36 -12.10
CA ASN A 37 -20.55 9.94 -12.44
C ASN A 37 -20.52 8.82 -13.50
N GLU A 38 -19.98 7.66 -13.12
CA GLU A 38 -19.82 6.51 -13.99
C GLU A 38 -21.19 5.97 -14.45
N ILE A 39 -21.33 5.84 -15.77
CA ILE A 39 -22.59 5.46 -16.42
C ILE A 39 -22.84 3.98 -16.21
N THR A 40 -21.80 3.17 -16.37
CA THR A 40 -21.86 1.71 -16.23
C THR A 40 -20.80 1.25 -15.23
N PRO A 41 -21.15 1.22 -13.93
CA PRO A 41 -20.31 0.59 -12.91
C PRO A 41 -20.05 -0.88 -13.27
N GLY A 42 -18.88 -1.41 -12.91
CA GLY A 42 -18.50 -2.76 -13.30
C GLY A 42 -17.13 -3.19 -12.77
N ASN A 43 -16.81 -4.47 -12.96
CA ASN A 43 -15.55 -5.10 -12.51
C ASN A 43 -15.23 -4.79 -11.03
N PHE A 44 -16.22 -5.02 -10.16
CA PHE A 44 -16.10 -4.84 -8.72
C PHE A 44 -15.64 -3.41 -8.36
N ILE A 45 -14.40 -3.23 -7.90
CA ILE A 45 -13.85 -1.93 -7.49
C ILE A 45 -13.22 -1.09 -8.62
N PHE A 46 -13.18 -1.60 -9.86
CA PHE A 46 -12.51 -0.90 -10.97
C PHE A 46 -13.26 0.31 -11.51
N ARG A 47 -14.59 0.20 -11.55
CA ARG A 47 -15.48 1.23 -12.07
C ARG A 47 -16.57 1.48 -11.05
N THR A 48 -16.26 2.37 -10.11
CA THR A 48 -17.16 2.83 -9.05
C THR A 48 -17.44 4.33 -9.23
N ARG A 49 -18.46 4.83 -8.52
CA ARG A 49 -18.79 6.25 -8.49
C ARG A 49 -18.07 7.04 -7.39
N GLU A 50 -17.57 6.31 -6.40
CA GLU A 50 -16.80 6.80 -5.27
C GLU A 50 -15.61 5.85 -5.09
N PHE A 51 -14.41 6.40 -4.96
CA PHE A 51 -13.16 5.67 -4.78
C PHE A 51 -12.14 6.58 -4.09
N GLU A 52 -11.09 5.99 -3.55
CA GLU A 52 -10.00 6.71 -2.89
C GLU A 52 -8.76 6.76 -3.79
N GLN A 53 -8.13 7.93 -3.86
CA GLN A 53 -6.93 8.16 -4.65
C GLN A 53 -5.79 8.59 -3.75
N MET A 54 -4.56 8.25 -4.17
CA MET A 54 -3.31 8.80 -3.68
C MET A 54 -2.68 9.55 -4.83
N GLU A 55 -2.70 10.87 -4.79
CA GLU A 55 -2.10 11.71 -5.82
C GLU A 55 -1.01 12.57 -5.19
N MET A 56 0.03 12.85 -5.96
CA MET A 56 1.07 13.79 -5.56
C MET A 56 1.38 14.73 -6.71
N GLU A 57 1.30 16.04 -6.45
CA GLU A 57 1.79 17.04 -7.40
C GLU A 57 3.23 17.37 -7.05
N PHE A 58 4.16 16.94 -7.92
CA PHE A 58 5.58 17.18 -7.78
C PHE A 58 6.02 18.37 -8.65
N PHE A 59 6.25 19.50 -8.00
CA PHE A 59 6.60 20.77 -8.62
C PHE A 59 8.10 20.81 -8.93
N VAL A 60 8.45 21.03 -10.20
CA VAL A 60 9.82 21.00 -10.69
C VAL A 60 10.16 22.25 -11.50
N VAL A 61 11.47 22.49 -11.67
CA VAL A 61 11.96 23.57 -12.51
C VAL A 61 11.71 23.20 -13.98
N PRO A 62 11.12 24.10 -14.80
CA PRO A 62 10.94 23.85 -16.23
C PRO A 62 12.25 23.43 -16.92
N GLY A 63 12.20 22.40 -17.77
CA GLY A 63 13.38 21.82 -18.43
C GLY A 63 14.05 20.69 -17.64
N THR A 64 13.65 20.45 -16.39
CA THR A 64 14.04 19.25 -15.62
C THR A 64 12.92 18.20 -15.55
N ASP A 65 11.76 18.50 -16.13
CA ASP A 65 10.53 17.73 -16.03
C ASP A 65 10.65 16.30 -16.58
N GLU A 66 11.36 16.08 -17.68
CA GLU A 66 11.54 14.74 -18.25
C GLU A 66 12.34 13.81 -17.34
N GLN A 67 13.39 14.34 -16.69
CA GLN A 67 14.19 13.59 -15.72
C GLN A 67 13.34 13.21 -14.50
N TRP A 68 12.57 14.17 -13.96
CA TRP A 68 11.70 13.90 -12.81
C TRP A 68 10.52 12.99 -13.15
N HIS A 69 10.00 13.09 -14.38
CA HIS A 69 8.97 12.18 -14.88
C HIS A 69 9.47 10.75 -14.89
N GLN A 70 10.65 10.51 -15.47
CA GLN A 70 11.24 9.18 -15.48
C GLN A 70 11.58 8.68 -14.07
N TYR A 71 12.13 9.55 -13.22
CA TYR A 71 12.41 9.23 -11.82
C TYR A 71 11.15 8.71 -11.10
N TRP A 72 10.00 9.37 -11.28
CA TRP A 72 8.76 8.95 -10.63
C TRP A 72 8.17 7.68 -11.22
N ILE A 73 8.25 7.46 -12.55
CA ILE A 73 7.87 6.18 -13.16
C ILE A 73 8.66 5.03 -12.52
N ASP A 74 9.98 5.17 -12.44
CA ASP A 74 10.86 4.13 -11.92
C ASP A 74 10.65 3.91 -10.41
N THR A 75 10.51 5.00 -9.65
CA THR A 75 10.26 4.97 -8.20
C THR A 75 8.94 4.29 -7.87
N ARG A 76 7.87 4.61 -8.60
CA ARG A 76 6.54 4.05 -8.37
C ARG A 76 6.47 2.59 -8.81
N LEU A 77 7.09 2.23 -9.94
CA LEU A 77 7.21 0.83 -10.34
C LEU A 77 8.00 0.01 -9.30
N ALA A 78 9.10 0.55 -8.79
CA ALA A 78 9.89 -0.09 -7.74
C ALA A 78 9.09 -0.27 -6.45
N TRP A 79 8.23 0.68 -6.07
CA TRP A 79 7.37 0.56 -4.89
C TRP A 79 6.42 -0.64 -4.96
N TYR A 80 5.77 -0.88 -6.10
CA TYR A 80 4.91 -2.05 -6.29
C TYR A 80 5.69 -3.37 -6.18
N LYS A 81 6.88 -3.44 -6.80
CA LYS A 81 7.75 -4.64 -6.75
C LYS A 81 8.30 -4.89 -5.36
N ASP A 82 8.72 -3.83 -4.67
CA ASP A 82 9.24 -3.88 -3.31
C ASP A 82 8.19 -4.41 -2.32
N LEU A 83 6.91 -4.10 -2.55
CA LEU A 83 5.77 -4.61 -1.78
C LEU A 83 5.29 -6.00 -2.23
N GLY A 84 6.09 -6.72 -3.01
CA GLY A 84 5.91 -8.13 -3.29
C GLY A 84 5.14 -8.46 -4.57
N ILE A 85 4.76 -7.48 -5.40
CA ILE A 85 4.11 -7.80 -6.68
C ILE A 85 5.11 -8.43 -7.65
N ASN A 86 4.70 -9.54 -8.27
CA ASN A 86 5.44 -10.22 -9.33
C ASN A 86 5.73 -9.25 -10.50
N PRO A 87 7.00 -8.95 -10.80
CA PRO A 87 7.39 -8.07 -11.90
C PRO A 87 6.84 -8.47 -13.27
N ASP A 88 6.63 -9.76 -13.53
CA ASP A 88 6.11 -10.27 -14.81
C ASP A 88 4.65 -9.89 -15.05
N ARG A 89 3.95 -9.45 -14.00
CA ARG A 89 2.56 -9.00 -14.04
C ARG A 89 2.43 -7.48 -14.02
N LEU A 90 3.55 -6.76 -14.02
CA LEU A 90 3.59 -5.31 -14.10
C LEU A 90 4.19 -4.87 -15.43
N ARG A 91 3.66 -3.78 -15.99
CA ARG A 91 4.29 -3.11 -17.12
C ARG A 91 4.11 -1.60 -17.04
N ILE A 92 4.97 -0.90 -17.76
CA ILE A 92 4.79 0.52 -18.07
C ILE A 92 4.11 0.61 -19.44
N PHE A 93 3.00 1.33 -19.52
CA PHE A 93 2.29 1.61 -20.77
C PHE A 93 2.37 3.11 -21.09
N GLU A 94 3.10 3.45 -22.15
CA GLU A 94 3.18 4.83 -22.64
C GLU A 94 1.95 5.20 -23.47
N HIS A 95 1.32 6.32 -23.15
CA HIS A 95 0.16 6.78 -23.91
C HIS A 95 0.58 7.26 -25.30
N PRO A 96 -0.10 6.81 -26.38
CA PRO A 96 0.04 7.42 -27.70
C PRO A 96 -0.31 8.90 -27.64
N LYS A 97 0.34 9.72 -28.48
CA LYS A 97 0.15 11.19 -28.49
C LYS A 97 -1.31 11.59 -28.66
N GLU A 98 -2.09 10.81 -29.40
CA GLU A 98 -3.50 11.05 -29.71
C GLU A 98 -4.42 10.77 -28.50
N LYS A 99 -3.94 10.02 -27.51
CA LYS A 99 -4.66 9.67 -26.29
C LYS A 99 -4.27 10.51 -25.07
N LEU A 100 -3.26 11.38 -25.21
CA LEU A 100 -2.84 12.26 -24.12
C LEU A 100 -3.96 13.24 -23.75
N SER A 101 -4.12 13.46 -22.45
CA SER A 101 -4.95 14.55 -21.95
C SER A 101 -4.42 15.89 -22.46
N HIS A 102 -5.31 16.85 -22.71
CA HIS A 102 -4.98 18.16 -23.29
C HIS A 102 -3.92 18.97 -22.50
N TYR A 103 -3.71 18.62 -21.23
CA TYR A 103 -2.74 19.24 -20.32
C TYR A 103 -1.42 18.46 -20.19
N SER A 104 -1.32 17.24 -20.74
CA SER A 104 -0.16 16.36 -20.53
C SER A 104 0.80 16.40 -21.71
N LYS A 105 2.09 16.61 -21.41
CA LYS A 105 3.22 16.46 -22.36
C LYS A 105 3.57 14.99 -22.60
N ARG A 106 3.48 14.16 -21.56
CA ARG A 106 3.74 12.70 -21.57
C ARG A 106 3.02 12.06 -20.40
N THR A 107 2.37 10.92 -20.63
CA THR A 107 1.75 10.11 -19.58
C THR A 107 2.18 8.66 -19.76
N ALA A 108 2.60 8.04 -18.66
CA ALA A 108 2.92 6.63 -18.59
C ALA A 108 2.12 6.00 -17.45
N ASP A 109 1.44 4.89 -17.73
CA ASP A 109 0.68 4.17 -16.71
C ASP A 109 1.47 2.96 -16.23
N ILE A 110 1.44 2.71 -14.93
CA ILE A 110 1.77 1.41 -14.37
C ILE A 110 0.51 0.56 -14.45
N GLU A 111 0.58 -0.52 -15.23
CA GLU A 111 -0.52 -1.46 -15.41
C GLU A 111 -0.19 -2.81 -14.78
N TYR A 112 -1.22 -3.48 -14.29
CA TYR A 112 -1.15 -4.85 -13.79
C TYR A 112 -1.99 -5.81 -14.64
N LYS A 113 -1.51 -7.04 -14.75
CA LYS A 113 -2.16 -8.13 -15.47
C LYS A 113 -3.28 -8.76 -14.63
N PHE A 114 -4.45 -8.12 -14.67
CA PHE A 114 -5.68 -8.56 -13.99
C PHE A 114 -6.37 -9.74 -14.65
N GLU A 115 -6.14 -9.96 -15.95
CA GLU A 115 -6.76 -11.04 -16.73
C GLU A 115 -8.30 -11.02 -16.70
N PHE A 116 -8.88 -9.81 -16.62
CA PHE A 116 -10.33 -9.66 -16.73
C PHE A 116 -10.83 -10.03 -18.12
N ALA A 117 -12.08 -10.48 -18.19
CA ALA A 117 -12.72 -10.81 -19.45
C ALA A 117 -12.71 -9.58 -20.40
N GLY A 118 -11.98 -9.69 -21.51
CA GLY A 118 -11.88 -8.66 -22.55
C GLY A 118 -10.74 -7.64 -22.39
N THR A 119 -10.07 -7.59 -21.23
CA THR A 119 -8.90 -6.72 -21.00
C THR A 119 -7.89 -7.42 -20.10
N GLU A 120 -6.75 -7.80 -20.66
CA GLU A 120 -5.68 -8.48 -19.90
C GLU A 120 -5.02 -7.55 -18.87
N TRP A 121 -4.84 -6.28 -19.23
CA TRP A 121 -4.13 -5.27 -18.45
C TRP A 121 -5.09 -4.19 -17.95
N GLY A 122 -4.84 -3.71 -16.73
CA GLY A 122 -5.57 -2.60 -16.12
C GLY A 122 -4.64 -1.62 -15.43
N GLU A 123 -4.97 -0.34 -15.54
CA GLU A 123 -4.22 0.78 -14.97
C GLU A 123 -4.36 0.85 -13.43
N LEU A 124 -3.21 0.96 -12.76
CA LEU A 124 -3.09 1.16 -11.31
C LEU A 124 -2.81 2.61 -10.94
N GLU A 125 -1.88 3.20 -11.67
CA GLU A 125 -1.31 4.51 -11.40
C GLU A 125 -0.88 5.16 -12.71
N GLY A 126 -1.40 6.34 -12.98
CA GLY A 126 -0.94 7.19 -14.07
C GLY A 126 0.16 8.13 -13.57
N ILE A 127 1.25 8.24 -14.32
CA ILE A 127 2.32 9.21 -14.05
C ILE A 127 2.35 10.20 -15.22
N ALA A 128 1.87 11.42 -14.98
CA ALA A 128 1.72 12.46 -15.99
C ALA A 128 2.71 13.61 -15.80
N ASN A 129 3.23 14.14 -16.91
CA ASN A 129 3.92 15.43 -16.95
C ASN A 129 2.94 16.49 -17.47
N ARG A 130 2.40 17.30 -16.56
CA ARG A 130 1.33 18.29 -16.82
C ARG A 130 1.87 19.67 -17.17
N THR A 131 3.20 19.82 -17.24
CA THR A 131 3.87 21.11 -17.46
C THR A 131 3.35 22.19 -16.50
N ASP A 132 3.12 23.42 -16.96
CA ASP A 132 2.64 24.53 -16.14
C ASP A 132 1.13 24.80 -16.27
N PHE A 133 0.38 23.86 -16.87
CA PHE A 133 -1.03 24.05 -17.21
C PHE A 133 -1.88 24.42 -15.99
N ASP A 134 -1.80 23.64 -14.91
CA ASP A 134 -2.66 23.77 -13.74
C ASP A 134 -2.43 25.08 -13.00
N LEU A 135 -1.17 25.40 -12.68
CA LEU A 135 -0.84 26.65 -11.99
C LEU A 135 -1.19 27.89 -12.83
N LYS A 136 -0.97 27.85 -14.16
CA LYS A 136 -1.41 28.95 -15.04
C LYS A 136 -2.93 29.07 -15.12
N ALA A 137 -3.65 27.95 -15.17
CA ALA A 137 -5.11 27.98 -15.21
C ALA A 137 -5.68 28.59 -13.92
N HIS A 138 -5.21 28.15 -12.76
CA HIS A 138 -5.61 28.69 -11.45
C HIS A 138 -5.21 30.17 -11.32
N SER A 139 -3.98 30.54 -11.65
CA SER A 139 -3.51 31.93 -11.58
C SER A 139 -4.34 32.87 -12.46
N ARG A 140 -4.69 32.46 -13.70
CA ARG A 140 -5.58 33.25 -14.57
C ARG A 140 -6.99 33.40 -14.02
N ALA A 141 -7.53 32.35 -13.40
CA ALA A 141 -8.90 32.36 -12.89
C ALA A 141 -9.04 33.13 -11.57
N SER A 142 -8.03 33.06 -10.69
CA SER A 142 -8.06 33.70 -9.37
C SER A 142 -7.49 35.12 -9.35
N GLY A 143 -6.56 35.44 -10.27
CA GLY A 143 -5.76 36.67 -10.23
C GLY A 143 -4.54 36.59 -9.31
N GLU A 144 -4.35 35.49 -8.57
CA GLU A 144 -3.20 35.27 -7.70
C GLU A 144 -1.97 34.82 -8.49
N ASN A 145 -0.78 35.23 -8.05
CA ASN A 145 0.46 34.94 -8.75
C ASN A 145 1.15 33.66 -8.20
N LEU A 146 0.77 32.51 -8.77
CA LEU A 146 1.33 31.19 -8.43
C LEU A 146 2.70 30.90 -9.07
N THR A 147 3.52 31.94 -9.32
CA THR A 147 4.89 31.77 -9.83
C THR A 147 5.88 31.61 -8.68
N TRP A 148 6.90 30.79 -8.91
CA TRP A 148 8.04 30.67 -8.01
C TRP A 148 9.06 31.78 -8.30
N PHE A 149 9.60 32.39 -7.24
CA PHE A 149 10.72 33.33 -7.34
C PHE A 149 12.03 32.65 -6.94
N ASP A 150 12.91 32.46 -7.92
CA ASP A 150 14.25 31.93 -7.71
C ASP A 150 15.19 33.08 -7.30
N GLN A 151 15.58 33.10 -6.02
CA GLN A 151 16.46 34.13 -5.47
C GLN A 151 17.89 34.07 -6.03
N GLU A 152 18.37 32.89 -6.43
CA GLU A 152 19.73 32.70 -6.93
C GLU A 152 19.86 33.23 -8.35
N LYS A 153 18.80 33.07 -9.15
CA LYS A 153 18.73 33.55 -10.54
C LYS A 153 18.03 34.90 -10.69
N ASN A 154 17.39 35.39 -9.63
CA ASN A 154 16.59 36.61 -9.62
C ASN A 154 15.50 36.64 -10.70
N GLU A 155 14.81 35.51 -10.90
CA GLU A 155 13.80 35.32 -11.93
C GLU A 155 12.51 34.69 -11.36
N ARG A 156 11.40 34.91 -12.06
CA ARG A 156 10.13 34.24 -11.77
C ARG A 156 9.76 33.27 -12.88
N TRP A 157 9.31 32.09 -12.51
CA TRP A 157 8.82 31.07 -13.44
C TRP A 157 7.67 30.30 -12.83
N THR A 158 6.84 29.68 -13.68
CA THR A 158 5.78 28.77 -13.23
C THR A 158 6.35 27.36 -13.15
N PRO A 159 6.29 26.69 -11.99
CA PRO A 159 6.73 25.30 -11.89
C PRO A 159 6.01 24.38 -12.85
N TYR A 160 6.73 23.39 -13.35
CA TYR A 160 6.11 22.25 -14.04
C TYR A 160 5.66 21.22 -13.01
N VAL A 161 4.64 20.44 -13.35
CA VAL A 161 4.06 19.44 -12.43
C VAL A 161 4.21 18.04 -13.00
N ILE A 162 4.81 17.16 -12.20
CA ILE A 162 4.79 15.71 -12.40
C ILE A 162 3.80 15.12 -11.40
N GLU A 163 2.82 14.38 -11.90
CA GLU A 163 1.75 13.81 -11.10
C GLU A 163 1.79 12.28 -11.17
N PRO A 164 2.22 11.58 -10.12
CA PRO A 164 1.83 10.21 -9.86
C PRO A 164 0.45 10.16 -9.20
N ALA A 165 -0.50 9.47 -9.83
CA ALA A 165 -1.88 9.37 -9.40
C ALA A 165 -2.33 7.90 -9.34
N ALA A 166 -2.38 7.33 -8.13
CA ALA A 166 -2.74 5.93 -7.89
C ALA A 166 -4.15 5.79 -7.33
N GLY A 167 -4.87 4.75 -7.75
CA GLY A 167 -6.13 4.34 -7.11
C GLY A 167 -5.87 3.43 -5.91
N VAL A 168 -6.24 3.85 -4.70
CA VAL A 168 -6.04 3.06 -3.46
C VAL A 168 -6.73 1.71 -3.56
N ASP A 169 -8.01 1.72 -3.93
CA ASP A 169 -8.83 0.52 -4.02
C ASP A 169 -8.21 -0.49 -4.99
N ARG A 170 -7.77 0.00 -6.17
CA ARG A 170 -7.12 -0.84 -7.19
C ARG A 170 -5.82 -1.42 -6.67
N CYS A 171 -4.98 -0.62 -6.01
CA CYS A 171 -3.75 -1.11 -5.39
C CYS A 171 -4.03 -2.22 -4.37
N ALA A 172 -5.02 -2.03 -3.49
CA ALA A 172 -5.39 -3.03 -2.49
C ALA A 172 -5.78 -4.36 -3.13
N LEU A 173 -6.64 -4.34 -4.16
CA LEU A 173 -7.01 -5.55 -4.88
C LEU A 173 -5.82 -6.18 -5.62
N THR A 174 -4.94 -5.38 -6.22
CA THR A 174 -3.73 -5.92 -6.87
C THR A 174 -2.88 -6.69 -5.89
N PHE A 175 -2.57 -6.12 -4.72
CA PHE A 175 -1.78 -6.80 -3.70
C PHE A 175 -2.49 -8.07 -3.22
N MET A 176 -3.82 -8.05 -3.09
CA MET A 176 -4.58 -9.25 -2.73
C MET A 176 -4.53 -10.33 -3.81
N LEU A 177 -4.75 -9.97 -5.08
CA LEU A 177 -4.74 -10.92 -6.19
C LEU A 177 -3.37 -11.55 -6.41
N ASP A 178 -2.30 -10.76 -6.24
CA ASP A 178 -0.96 -11.26 -6.45
C ASP A 178 -0.42 -12.07 -5.27
N ALA A 179 -0.85 -11.73 -4.05
CA ALA A 179 -0.49 -12.48 -2.85
C ALA A 179 -1.24 -13.82 -2.70
N TYR A 180 -2.41 -13.99 -3.32
CA TYR A 180 -3.19 -15.22 -3.21
C TYR A 180 -2.41 -16.41 -3.79
N THR A 181 -2.13 -17.38 -2.94
CA THR A 181 -1.41 -18.61 -3.30
C THR A 181 -2.16 -19.83 -2.76
N GLU A 182 -2.23 -20.88 -3.57
CA GLU A 182 -2.58 -22.22 -3.11
C GLU A 182 -1.32 -23.08 -3.04
N ASP A 183 -0.93 -23.49 -1.83
CA ASP A 183 0.17 -24.42 -1.61
C ASP A 183 -0.27 -25.57 -0.68
N GLU A 184 0.67 -26.37 -0.16
CA GLU A 184 0.38 -27.49 0.72
C GLU A 184 0.98 -27.28 2.12
N ALA A 185 0.28 -27.74 3.14
CA ALA A 185 0.77 -27.74 4.51
C ALA A 185 0.23 -28.92 5.31
N PRO A 186 0.99 -29.40 6.31
CA PRO A 186 0.60 -30.56 7.10
C PRO A 186 -0.63 -30.27 7.96
N ASN A 187 -1.55 -31.23 8.01
CA ASN A 187 -2.65 -31.26 8.97
C ASN A 187 -2.15 -31.75 10.34
N SER A 188 -3.06 -31.86 11.32
CA SER A 188 -2.72 -32.30 12.68
C SER A 188 -2.18 -33.75 12.77
N LYS A 189 -2.27 -34.53 11.69
CA LYS A 189 -1.73 -35.89 11.58
C LYS A 189 -0.45 -35.96 10.73
N GLY A 190 0.03 -34.81 10.23
CA GLY A 190 1.22 -34.72 9.37
C GLY A 190 0.95 -34.99 7.88
N GLU A 191 -0.31 -35.15 7.47
CA GLU A 191 -0.66 -35.35 6.06
C GLU A 191 -0.73 -33.98 5.36
N MET A 192 -0.14 -33.88 4.16
CA MET A 192 -0.16 -32.63 3.39
C MET A 192 -1.56 -32.36 2.83
N GLU A 193 -2.10 -31.19 3.14
CA GLU A 193 -3.37 -30.71 2.63
C GLU A 193 -3.19 -29.35 1.94
N LYS A 194 -3.96 -29.13 0.87
CA LYS A 194 -4.04 -27.83 0.21
C LYS A 194 -4.44 -26.75 1.20
N ARG A 195 -3.83 -25.57 1.06
CA ARG A 195 -4.22 -24.36 1.79
C ARG A 195 -4.25 -23.16 0.86
N ALA A 196 -5.23 -22.30 1.08
CA ALA A 196 -5.18 -20.93 0.61
C ALA A 196 -4.35 -20.11 1.61
N VAL A 197 -3.43 -19.30 1.10
CA VAL A 197 -2.61 -18.39 1.88
C VAL A 197 -2.46 -17.08 1.13
N MET A 198 -2.63 -15.96 1.84
CA MET A 198 -2.34 -14.64 1.32
C MET A 198 -0.90 -14.27 1.67
N LYS A 199 0.02 -14.43 0.72
CA LYS A 199 1.44 -14.09 0.88
C LYS A 199 1.70 -12.58 0.76
N LEU A 200 0.89 -11.78 1.46
CA LEU A 200 1.06 -10.33 1.50
C LEU A 200 2.45 -10.00 2.07
N ASP A 201 3.11 -8.98 1.53
CA ASP A 201 4.27 -8.38 2.21
C ASP A 201 3.86 -8.05 3.66
N PHE A 202 4.74 -8.32 4.63
CA PHE A 202 4.41 -8.18 6.04
C PHE A 202 3.97 -6.76 6.40
N ARG A 203 4.44 -5.73 5.67
CA ARG A 203 4.04 -4.33 5.82
C ARG A 203 2.58 -4.10 5.43
N LEU A 204 2.05 -4.89 4.49
CA LEU A 204 0.68 -4.81 4.02
C LEU A 204 -0.31 -5.69 4.78
N ALA A 205 0.17 -6.68 5.54
CA ALA A 205 -0.72 -7.58 6.27
C ALA A 205 -1.61 -6.80 7.28
N PRO A 206 -2.94 -7.00 7.28
CA PRO A 206 -3.86 -6.23 8.12
C PRO A 206 -3.69 -6.56 9.61
N ILE A 207 -3.40 -7.82 9.90
CA ILE A 207 -3.03 -8.34 11.21
C ILE A 207 -1.57 -8.78 11.13
N LYS A 208 -0.73 -8.29 12.05
CA LYS A 208 0.70 -8.65 12.08
C LYS A 208 0.95 -9.93 12.86
N VAL A 209 0.17 -10.13 13.92
CA VAL A 209 0.32 -11.24 14.85
C VAL A 209 -1.04 -11.78 15.28
N ALA A 210 -1.19 -13.10 15.32
CA ALA A 210 -2.32 -13.76 15.97
C ALA A 210 -1.84 -14.54 17.20
N VAL A 211 -2.44 -14.32 18.35
CA VAL A 211 -2.12 -15.06 19.59
C VAL A 211 -3.21 -16.11 19.85
N LEU A 212 -2.80 -17.38 19.88
CA LEU A 212 -3.65 -18.55 19.80
C LEU A 212 -3.34 -19.51 20.97
N PRO A 213 -4.17 -19.61 22.03
CA PRO A 213 -3.94 -20.63 23.04
C PRO A 213 -4.16 -22.03 22.45
N LEU A 214 -3.39 -23.05 22.82
CA LEU A 214 -3.48 -24.40 22.23
C LEU A 214 -4.91 -24.96 22.29
N SER A 215 -5.62 -24.68 23.38
CA SER A 215 -7.05 -24.97 23.55
C SER A 215 -7.72 -23.87 24.36
N ARG A 216 -9.06 -23.84 24.33
CA ARG A 216 -9.86 -22.98 25.20
C ARG A 216 -9.86 -23.56 26.62
N ASN A 217 -8.84 -23.21 27.39
CA ASN A 217 -8.58 -23.71 28.74
C ASN A 217 -8.40 -22.54 29.70
N ALA A 218 -8.86 -22.70 30.95
CA ALA A 218 -8.86 -21.64 31.97
C ALA A 218 -7.44 -21.16 32.35
N ASP A 219 -6.42 -22.00 32.17
CA ASP A 219 -5.03 -21.69 32.48
C ASP A 219 -4.30 -21.07 31.29
N LEU A 220 -4.65 -21.45 30.06
CA LEU A 220 -4.00 -20.96 28.82
C LEU A 220 -4.60 -19.64 28.32
N SER A 221 -5.93 -19.54 28.30
CA SER A 221 -6.63 -18.40 27.67
C SER A 221 -6.28 -17.06 28.33
N PRO A 222 -6.17 -16.92 29.67
CA PRO A 222 -5.74 -15.66 30.29
C PRO A 222 -4.33 -15.25 29.86
N LYS A 223 -3.37 -16.17 29.90
CA LYS A 223 -1.97 -15.90 29.53
C LYS A 223 -1.83 -15.47 28.07
N ALA A 224 -2.57 -16.11 27.17
CA ALA A 224 -2.62 -15.74 25.76
C ALA A 224 -3.27 -14.36 25.54
N LYS A 225 -4.32 -14.01 26.30
CA LYS A 225 -4.94 -12.67 26.24
C LYS A 225 -4.02 -11.57 26.78
N ASP A 226 -3.28 -11.85 27.83
CA ASP A 226 -2.30 -10.91 28.39
C ASP A 226 -1.19 -10.63 27.39
N LEU A 227 -0.64 -11.68 26.76
CA LEU A 227 0.35 -11.55 25.70
C LEU A 227 -0.21 -10.74 24.51
N ALA A 228 -1.41 -11.08 24.03
CA ALA A 228 -2.05 -10.33 22.96
C ALA A 228 -2.22 -8.84 23.32
N THR A 229 -2.62 -8.55 24.56
CA THR A 229 -2.80 -7.18 25.05
C THR A 229 -1.49 -6.41 25.12
N ALA A 230 -0.40 -7.06 25.53
CA ALA A 230 0.94 -6.47 25.49
C ALA A 230 1.37 -6.12 24.06
N LEU A 231 1.23 -7.07 23.13
CA LEU A 231 1.64 -6.89 21.73
C LEU A 231 0.79 -5.85 20.98
N ARG A 232 -0.49 -5.66 21.36
CA ARG A 232 -1.37 -4.62 20.78
C ARG A 232 -0.86 -3.19 20.98
N LYS A 233 0.09 -2.96 21.88
CA LYS A 233 0.73 -1.64 22.05
C LYS A 233 1.60 -1.26 20.85
N HIS A 234 2.00 -2.24 20.04
CA HIS A 234 2.96 -2.06 18.94
C HIS A 234 2.38 -2.47 17.59
N TRP A 235 1.48 -3.45 17.55
CA TRP A 235 0.97 -4.02 16.29
C TRP A 235 -0.53 -4.28 16.31
N ASN A 236 -1.10 -4.44 15.11
CA ASN A 236 -2.42 -5.02 14.94
C ASN A 236 -2.37 -6.52 15.29
N VAL A 237 -3.01 -6.90 16.40
CA VAL A 237 -2.98 -8.27 16.93
C VAL A 237 -4.38 -8.84 17.06
N ASP A 238 -4.55 -10.04 16.52
CA ASP A 238 -5.76 -10.85 16.69
C ASP A 238 -5.61 -11.86 17.82
N PHE A 239 -6.74 -12.28 18.41
CA PHE A 239 -6.80 -13.35 19.40
C PHE A 239 -7.95 -14.28 19.05
N ASP A 240 -7.66 -15.58 18.97
CA ASP A 240 -8.66 -16.60 18.65
C ASP A 240 -8.41 -17.88 19.47
N ASP A 241 -9.40 -18.31 20.25
CA ASP A 241 -9.42 -19.57 21.00
C ASP A 241 -10.49 -20.57 20.52
N ALA A 242 -11.14 -20.27 19.39
CA ALA A 242 -12.25 -21.04 18.83
C ALA A 242 -11.77 -22.12 17.85
N GLY A 243 -11.85 -23.38 18.28
CA GLY A 243 -11.57 -24.56 17.48
C GLY A 243 -10.12 -25.05 17.58
N ALA A 244 -9.80 -26.13 16.86
CA ALA A 244 -8.47 -26.73 16.88
C ALA A 244 -7.40 -25.75 16.36
N ILE A 245 -6.19 -25.82 16.92
CA ILE A 245 -5.09 -24.90 16.58
C ILE A 245 -4.78 -24.85 15.08
N GLY A 246 -4.80 -26.01 14.40
CA GLY A 246 -4.59 -26.09 12.96
C GLY A 246 -5.62 -25.29 12.16
N ARG A 247 -6.90 -25.31 12.57
CA ARG A 247 -7.95 -24.50 11.91
C ARG A 247 -7.73 -23.01 12.11
N ARG A 248 -7.19 -22.61 13.27
CA ARG A 248 -6.89 -21.20 13.56
C ARG A 248 -5.69 -20.73 12.74
N TYR A 249 -4.64 -21.54 12.60
CA TYR A 249 -3.57 -21.25 11.64
C TYR A 249 -4.11 -21.08 10.20
N ARG A 250 -5.04 -21.94 9.74
CA ARG A 250 -5.66 -21.79 8.40
C ARG A 250 -6.34 -20.44 8.22
N ARG A 251 -7.17 -20.01 9.18
CA ARG A 251 -7.83 -18.69 9.12
C ARG A 251 -6.84 -17.54 9.00
N GLN A 252 -5.72 -17.64 9.73
CA GLN A 252 -4.69 -16.61 9.75
C GLN A 252 -3.84 -16.62 8.48
N ASP A 253 -3.53 -17.80 7.93
CA ASP A 253 -2.90 -17.96 6.62
C ASP A 253 -3.78 -17.34 5.51
N GLU A 254 -5.10 -17.60 5.53
CA GLU A 254 -6.08 -17.09 4.58
C GLU A 254 -6.20 -15.56 4.56
N ILE A 255 -5.92 -14.88 5.68
CA ILE A 255 -5.93 -13.40 5.76
C ILE A 255 -4.53 -12.78 5.75
N GLY A 256 -3.49 -13.62 5.61
CA GLY A 256 -2.11 -13.21 5.40
C GLY A 256 -1.37 -12.75 6.65
N THR A 257 -1.82 -13.16 7.85
CA THR A 257 -1.14 -12.83 9.12
C THR A 257 0.28 -13.41 9.15
N PRO A 258 1.34 -12.59 9.25
CA PRO A 258 2.73 -13.05 9.19
C PRO A 258 3.12 -14.03 10.30
N PHE A 259 2.69 -13.77 11.54
CA PHE A 259 3.10 -14.56 12.70
C PHE A 259 1.90 -15.06 13.51
N CYS A 260 1.88 -16.35 13.80
CA CYS A 260 0.96 -16.93 14.78
C CYS A 260 1.75 -17.39 16.01
N ILE A 261 1.33 -16.96 17.20
CA ILE A 261 1.94 -17.33 18.47
C ILE A 261 1.03 -18.31 19.20
N THR A 262 1.55 -19.49 19.50
CA THR A 262 0.84 -20.50 20.27
C THR A 262 1.28 -20.50 21.71
N VAL A 263 0.29 -20.39 22.61
CA VAL A 263 0.46 -20.58 24.06
C VAL A 263 -0.07 -21.96 24.42
N ASP A 264 0.82 -22.89 24.73
CA ASP A 264 0.53 -24.28 25.09
C ASP A 264 0.71 -24.55 26.58
N PHE A 265 0.46 -25.79 27.02
CA PHE A 265 0.61 -26.17 28.43
C PHE A 265 2.07 -26.06 28.91
N GLU A 266 3.04 -26.39 28.06
CA GLU A 266 4.46 -26.21 28.37
C GLU A 266 4.79 -24.74 28.67
N SER A 267 4.08 -23.80 28.02
CA SER A 267 4.23 -22.36 28.23
C SER A 267 3.98 -21.94 29.68
N LEU A 268 3.20 -22.72 30.45
CA LEU A 268 2.94 -22.46 31.87
C LEU A 268 4.17 -22.75 32.73
N ASP A 269 4.99 -23.71 32.32
CA ASP A 269 6.16 -24.18 33.04
C ASP A 269 7.43 -23.44 32.57
N ASP A 270 7.70 -23.41 31.27
CA ASP A 270 8.94 -22.90 30.69
C ASP A 270 8.93 -21.39 30.39
N GLN A 271 7.79 -20.74 30.54
CA GLN A 271 7.57 -19.32 30.21
C GLN A 271 7.99 -18.96 28.77
N ALA A 272 7.83 -19.89 27.82
CA ALA A 272 8.07 -19.66 26.41
C ALA A 272 6.81 -19.94 25.58
N VAL A 273 6.82 -19.47 24.33
CA VAL A 273 5.72 -19.65 23.36
C VAL A 273 6.29 -20.08 22.02
N THR A 274 5.46 -20.72 21.20
CA THR A 274 5.85 -21.13 19.85
C THR A 274 5.38 -20.11 18.84
N ILE A 275 6.31 -19.47 18.12
CA ILE A 275 6.00 -18.53 17.04
C ILE A 275 6.14 -19.25 15.70
N ARG A 276 5.07 -19.27 14.91
CA ARG A 276 5.01 -19.79 13.55
C ARG A 276 4.99 -18.64 12.54
N GLU A 277 5.89 -18.70 11.56
CA GLU A 277 5.91 -17.77 10.41
C GLU A 277 5.06 -18.32 9.26
N ARG A 278 4.29 -17.47 8.57
CA ARG A 278 3.27 -17.83 7.56
C ARG A 278 3.83 -18.56 6.34
N ASP A 279 4.86 -18.00 5.70
CA ASP A 279 5.34 -18.39 4.38
C ASP A 279 6.14 -19.69 4.42
N THR A 280 7.08 -19.80 5.35
CA THR A 280 7.93 -20.97 5.57
C THR A 280 7.28 -22.02 6.47
N MET A 281 6.27 -21.62 7.26
CA MET A 281 5.69 -22.44 8.35
C MET A 281 6.68 -22.83 9.45
N ALA A 282 7.88 -22.24 9.47
CA ALA A 282 8.88 -22.51 10.49
C ALA A 282 8.36 -22.11 11.86
N GLN A 283 8.66 -22.94 12.86
CA GLN A 283 8.28 -22.72 14.25
C GLN A 283 9.52 -22.49 15.10
N SER A 284 9.47 -21.52 16.00
CA SER A 284 10.54 -21.21 16.95
C SER A 284 9.96 -21.08 18.36
N ARG A 285 10.58 -21.74 19.34
CA ARG A 285 10.24 -21.60 20.77
C ARG A 285 10.97 -20.38 21.33
N ILE A 286 10.24 -19.37 21.78
CA ILE A 286 10.78 -18.08 22.19
C ILE A 286 10.28 -17.76 23.60
N ALA A 287 11.19 -17.35 24.49
CA ALA A 287 10.83 -16.93 25.84
C ALA A 287 9.86 -15.73 25.79
N LEU A 288 8.86 -15.71 26.67
CA LEU A 288 7.79 -14.71 26.68
C LEU A 288 8.31 -13.27 26.77
N ASP A 289 9.36 -13.06 27.55
CA ASP A 289 10.04 -11.77 27.72
C ASP A 289 10.84 -11.33 26.49
N GLN A 290 11.10 -12.23 25.54
CA GLN A 290 11.79 -11.95 24.28
C GLN A 290 10.87 -11.80 23.08
N VAL A 291 9.59 -12.17 23.18
CA VAL A 291 8.64 -12.17 22.05
C VAL A 291 8.57 -10.83 21.34
N GLU A 292 8.44 -9.72 22.09
CA GLU A 292 8.36 -8.39 21.50
C GLU A 292 9.62 -8.05 20.70
N SER A 293 10.81 -8.30 21.27
CA SER A 293 12.08 -8.03 20.61
C SER A 293 12.28 -8.88 19.36
N TYR A 294 11.86 -10.15 19.40
CA TYR A 294 11.91 -11.06 18.26
C TYR A 294 11.03 -10.57 17.11
N LEU A 295 9.79 -10.16 17.41
CA LEU A 295 8.86 -9.64 16.42
C LEU A 295 9.32 -8.29 15.86
N ALA A 296 9.84 -7.39 16.69
CA ALA A 296 10.32 -6.07 16.25
C ALA A 296 11.42 -6.17 15.18
N GLN A 297 12.31 -7.17 15.27
CA GLN A 297 13.34 -7.40 14.24
C GLN A 297 12.75 -7.87 12.90
N LYS A 298 11.60 -8.53 12.91
CA LYS A 298 10.94 -9.09 11.72
C LYS A 298 9.87 -8.19 11.14
N LEU A 299 9.32 -7.31 11.96
CA LEU A 299 8.24 -6.38 11.62
C LEU A 299 8.74 -4.93 11.58
N LEU A 300 10.04 -4.70 11.40
CA LEU A 300 10.58 -3.36 11.27
C LEU A 300 9.98 -2.70 10.01
N GLY A 301 9.36 -1.53 10.20
CA GLY A 301 8.66 -0.82 9.13
C GLY A 301 7.24 -1.34 8.82
N CYS A 302 6.73 -2.28 9.62
CA CYS A 302 5.34 -2.76 9.57
C CYS A 302 4.44 -2.05 10.59
#